data_AF-A0A2T4CLX6-F1
#
_entry.id   AF-A0A2T4CLX6-F1
#
_cell.length_a   1.000
_cell.length_b   1.000
_cell.length_c   1.000
_cell.angle_alpha   90.00
_cell.angle_beta   90.00
_cell.angle_gamma   90.00
#
_symmetry.space_group_name_H-M   'P 1'
#
loop_
_entity.id
_entity.type
_entity.pdbx_description
1 polymer ?
#
loop_
_entity_poly.entity_id
_entity_poly.type
_entity_poly.pdbx_seq_one_letter_code
_entity_poly.pdbx_strand_id
1 'polypeptide(L)'
;MSSGFPILKARTPAATWQSWVDAFLVSHQSNSPFFSEIGREFVSFLEQYENAQVGQLERELARYERMDVDAMFAHIPTEFRRANRDDIENQRWVVSPAAFLDQFHYPVTTLDSSSENPARQEHPQFILVYRPHVDTGNVGSVQFLELTPLTAVLLELLQQTPKQSLRELLMRLQPLLPQLESEQLEQGLRQILTDFAARSVLLVKA
;
A
#
# COMPACT_ATOMS: atom_id res chain seq x y z
N MET A 1 1.55 20.32 1.26
CA MET A 1 2.74 19.45 1.19
C MET A 1 3.25 19.03 2.57
N SER A 2 3.61 19.94 3.49
CA SER A 2 4.25 19.56 4.78
C SER A 2 3.47 18.59 5.69
N SER A 3 2.14 18.55 5.64
CA SER A 3 1.33 17.67 6.50
C SER A 3 1.25 16.22 6.03
N GLY A 4 1.71 15.91 4.82
CA GLY A 4 1.62 14.56 4.23
C GLY A 4 2.94 13.78 4.19
N PHE A 5 4.04 14.38 4.65
CA PHE A 5 5.39 13.78 4.62
C PHE A 5 6.20 14.14 5.89
N PRO A 6 5.65 13.90 7.11
CA PRO A 6 6.28 14.35 8.35
C PRO A 6 7.70 13.82 8.59
N ILE A 7 7.96 12.54 8.33
CA ILE A 7 9.27 11.89 8.54
C ILE A 7 10.25 12.33 7.47
N LEU A 8 9.89 12.28 6.19
CA LEU A 8 10.76 12.74 5.10
C LEU A 8 11.18 14.20 5.31
N LYS A 9 10.22 15.07 5.66
CA LYS A 9 10.50 16.46 5.97
C LYS A 9 11.43 16.61 7.18
N ALA A 10 11.18 15.89 8.27
CA ALA A 10 11.95 16.02 9.49
C ALA A 10 13.41 15.55 9.32
N ARG A 11 13.64 14.58 8.43
CA ARG A 11 14.98 14.05 8.10
C ARG A 11 15.73 14.90 7.07
N THR A 12 15.04 15.79 6.37
CA THR A 12 15.62 16.62 5.31
C THR A 12 15.98 18.00 5.85
N PRO A 13 17.21 18.51 5.62
CA PRO A 13 17.56 19.88 5.99
C PRO A 13 16.55 20.89 5.43
N ALA A 14 16.13 21.87 6.22
CA ALA A 14 15.02 22.77 5.87
C ALA A 14 15.19 23.46 4.51
N ALA A 15 16.42 23.88 4.17
CA ALA A 15 16.73 24.49 2.88
C ALA A 15 16.59 23.51 1.70
N THR A 16 17.00 22.25 1.91
CA THR A 16 16.85 21.17 0.92
C THR A 16 15.39 20.80 0.72
N TRP A 17 14.63 20.66 1.81
CA TRP A 17 13.19 20.40 1.71
C TRP A 17 12.46 21.51 0.93
N GLN A 18 12.79 22.76 1.22
CA GLN A 18 12.19 23.90 0.53
C GLN A 18 12.56 23.90 -0.96
N SER A 19 13.80 23.55 -1.32
CA SER A 19 14.20 23.49 -2.73
C SER A 19 13.45 22.40 -3.51
N TRP A 20 13.15 21.26 -2.88
CA TRP A 20 12.33 20.21 -3.51
C TRP A 20 10.89 20.67 -3.71
N VAL A 21 10.32 21.33 -2.71
CA VAL A 21 8.98 21.93 -2.77
C VAL A 21 8.90 22.98 -3.87
N ASP A 22 9.88 23.89 -3.97
CA ASP A 22 9.90 24.94 -4.98
C ASP A 22 10.07 24.35 -6.38
N ALA A 23 10.98 23.38 -6.55
CA ALA A 23 11.18 22.69 -7.82
C ALA A 23 9.93 21.92 -8.26
N PHE A 24 9.22 21.28 -7.32
CA PHE A 24 7.93 20.67 -7.59
C PHE A 24 6.93 21.73 -8.06
N LEU A 25 6.75 22.84 -7.32
CA LEU A 25 5.78 23.88 -7.69
C LEU A 25 6.08 24.53 -9.05
N VAL A 26 7.34 24.69 -9.43
CA VAL A 26 7.74 25.26 -10.73
C VAL A 26 7.46 24.29 -11.88
N SER A 27 7.74 22.99 -11.68
CA SER A 27 7.50 21.96 -12.69
C SER A 27 6.04 21.49 -12.76
N HIS A 28 5.30 21.68 -11.67
CA HIS A 28 3.93 21.25 -11.53
C HIS A 28 2.98 22.19 -12.28
N GLN A 29 2.52 21.72 -13.44
CA GLN A 29 1.31 22.25 -14.06
C GLN A 29 0.13 21.65 -13.29
N SER A 30 -0.61 22.47 -12.55
CA SER A 30 -1.74 22.01 -11.74
C SER A 30 -2.79 21.33 -12.61
N ASN A 31 -2.75 19.99 -12.65
CA ASN A 31 -3.69 19.17 -13.38
C ASN A 31 -4.91 18.79 -12.51
N SER A 32 -4.89 19.11 -11.21
CA SER A 32 -6.00 18.84 -10.30
C SER A 32 -6.16 19.87 -9.18
N PRO A 33 -7.40 20.28 -8.86
CA PRO A 33 -7.68 21.19 -7.74
C PRO A 33 -7.72 20.49 -6.36
N PHE A 34 -7.53 19.17 -6.27
CA PHE A 34 -7.68 18.43 -5.01
C PHE A 34 -6.37 18.30 -4.23
N PHE A 35 -6.37 18.76 -2.98
CA PHE A 35 -5.20 18.73 -2.08
C PHE A 35 -4.63 17.32 -1.84
N SER A 36 -5.45 16.27 -1.92
CA SER A 36 -5.00 14.88 -1.86
C SER A 36 -4.14 14.51 -3.06
N GLU A 37 -4.47 14.97 -4.27
CA GLU A 37 -3.78 14.59 -5.50
C GLU A 37 -2.38 15.20 -5.60
N ILE A 38 -2.21 16.42 -5.08
CA ILE A 38 -0.92 17.12 -4.98
C ILE A 38 0.16 16.27 -4.30
N GLY A 39 -0.20 15.50 -3.27
CA GLY A 39 0.78 14.64 -2.59
C GLY A 39 1.23 13.46 -3.45
N ARG A 40 0.35 12.85 -4.26
CA ARG A 40 0.74 11.77 -5.18
C ARG A 40 1.61 12.30 -6.31
N GLU A 41 1.32 13.50 -6.79
CA GLU A 41 2.13 14.19 -7.78
C GLU A 41 3.51 14.54 -7.23
N PHE A 42 3.60 14.96 -5.95
CA PHE A 42 4.89 15.20 -5.30
C PHE A 42 5.74 13.93 -5.19
N VAL A 43 5.13 12.78 -4.85
CA VAL A 43 5.82 11.48 -4.89
C VAL A 43 6.32 11.17 -6.29
N SER A 44 5.45 11.28 -7.30
CA SER A 44 5.80 11.03 -8.72
C SER A 44 6.92 11.96 -9.19
N PHE A 45 6.90 13.22 -8.76
CA PHE A 45 7.96 14.19 -8.99
C PHE A 45 9.27 13.72 -8.36
N LEU A 46 9.31 13.34 -7.09
CA LEU A 46 10.54 12.90 -6.42
C LEU A 46 11.16 11.64 -7.06
N GLU A 47 10.33 10.75 -7.62
CA GLU A 47 10.81 9.58 -8.36
C GLU A 47 11.57 9.95 -9.63
N GLN A 48 11.13 11.00 -10.32
CA GLN A 48 11.70 11.49 -11.57
C GLN A 48 12.72 12.61 -11.35
N TYR A 49 12.76 13.20 -10.15
CA TYR A 49 13.59 14.36 -9.87
C TYR A 49 15.06 13.96 -9.81
N GLU A 50 15.81 14.39 -10.83
CA GLU A 50 17.26 14.19 -10.95
C GLU A 50 18.02 15.19 -10.06
N ASN A 51 17.94 14.98 -8.75
CA ASN A 51 18.66 15.76 -7.74
C ASN A 51 19.49 14.82 -6.86
N ALA A 52 20.79 15.11 -6.69
CA ALA A 52 21.70 14.27 -5.92
C ALA A 52 21.33 14.12 -4.43
N GLN A 53 20.51 15.03 -3.90
CA GLN A 53 20.03 14.98 -2.52
C GLN A 53 18.76 14.13 -2.37
N VAL A 54 18.11 13.72 -3.47
CA VAL A 54 16.96 12.81 -3.46
C VAL A 54 17.45 11.41 -3.80
N GLY A 55 17.86 10.68 -2.76
CA GLY A 55 18.26 9.29 -2.86
C GLY A 55 17.07 8.34 -2.93
N GLN A 56 17.37 7.04 -2.99
CA GLN A 56 16.34 6.01 -3.00
C GLN A 56 15.58 5.92 -1.68
N LEU A 57 16.25 6.23 -0.55
CA LEU A 57 15.61 6.28 0.77
C LEU A 57 14.53 7.36 0.82
N GLU A 58 14.82 8.56 0.32
CA GLU A 58 13.88 9.69 0.32
C GLU A 58 12.65 9.38 -0.54
N ARG A 59 12.86 8.72 -1.70
CA ARG A 59 11.77 8.28 -2.58
C ARG A 59 10.91 7.20 -1.94
N GLU A 60 11.53 6.21 -1.30
CA GLU A 60 10.82 5.16 -0.56
C GLU A 60 10.03 5.72 0.63
N LEU A 61 10.62 6.64 1.40
CA LEU A 61 9.90 7.34 2.47
C LEU A 61 8.72 8.15 1.94
N ALA A 62 8.89 8.89 0.85
CA ALA A 62 7.80 9.64 0.23
C ALA A 62 6.63 8.73 -0.16
N ARG A 63 6.91 7.59 -0.80
CA ARG A 63 5.88 6.59 -1.14
C ARG A 63 5.21 6.03 0.11
N TYR A 64 5.98 5.62 1.11
CA TYR A 64 5.45 5.03 2.34
C TYR A 64 4.51 5.99 3.10
N GLU A 65 4.96 7.23 3.36
CA GLU A 65 4.14 8.22 4.07
C GLU A 65 2.87 8.59 3.28
N ARG A 66 2.96 8.54 1.95
CA ARG A 66 1.82 8.81 1.09
C ARG A 66 0.73 7.73 1.20
N MET A 67 1.10 6.47 1.39
CA MET A 67 0.15 5.36 1.54
C MET A 67 -0.79 5.55 2.74
N ASP A 68 -0.32 6.14 3.85
CA ASP A 68 -1.16 6.42 5.03
C ASP A 68 -2.28 7.41 4.72
N VAL A 69 -1.93 8.55 4.13
CA VAL A 69 -2.88 9.58 3.70
C VAL A 69 -3.85 9.00 2.67
N ASP A 70 -3.35 8.23 1.71
CA ASP A 70 -4.18 7.62 0.67
C ASP A 70 -5.16 6.60 1.25
N ALA A 71 -4.74 5.73 2.17
CA ALA A 71 -5.63 4.80 2.86
C ALA A 71 -6.70 5.54 3.68
N MET A 72 -6.31 6.62 4.38
CA MET A 72 -7.20 7.42 5.20
C MET A 72 -8.34 8.05 4.39
N PHE A 73 -8.06 8.56 3.20
CA PHE A 73 -9.02 9.32 2.38
C PHE A 73 -9.60 8.53 1.20
N ALA A 74 -9.15 7.29 0.96
CA ALA A 74 -9.69 6.45 -0.10
C ALA A 74 -11.21 6.30 0.01
N HIS A 75 -11.90 6.49 -1.11
CA HIS A 75 -13.32 6.21 -1.21
C HIS A 75 -13.53 4.70 -1.41
N ILE A 76 -14.34 4.08 -0.55
CA ILE A 76 -14.80 2.71 -0.75
C ILE A 76 -16.24 2.81 -1.29
N PRO A 77 -16.47 2.42 -2.56
CA PRO A 77 -17.80 2.45 -3.15
C PRO A 77 -18.81 1.59 -2.39
N THR A 78 -20.07 2.05 -2.34
CA THR A 78 -21.13 1.42 -1.54
C THR A 78 -21.55 0.04 -2.05
N GLU A 79 -21.20 -0.32 -3.30
CA GLU A 79 -21.39 -1.68 -3.80
C GLU A 79 -20.43 -2.70 -3.16
N PHE A 80 -19.39 -2.26 -2.46
CA PHE A 80 -18.51 -3.15 -1.73
C PHE A 80 -18.99 -3.32 -0.29
N ARG A 81 -18.99 -4.56 0.18
CA ARG A 81 -19.34 -4.92 1.55
C ARG A 81 -18.26 -5.77 2.17
N ARG A 82 -18.25 -5.82 3.50
CA ARG A 82 -17.41 -6.75 4.25
C ARG A 82 -17.66 -8.18 3.77
N ALA A 83 -16.56 -8.91 3.56
CA ALA A 83 -16.61 -10.31 3.23
C ALA A 83 -17.06 -11.15 4.42
N ASN A 84 -17.82 -12.22 4.16
CA ASN A 84 -18.15 -13.22 5.17
C ASN A 84 -16.93 -14.13 5.39
N ARG A 85 -16.20 -13.95 6.49
CA ARG A 85 -15.01 -14.77 6.79
C ARG A 85 -15.31 -16.27 6.95
N ASP A 86 -16.56 -16.65 7.17
CA ASP A 86 -16.97 -18.06 7.35
C ASP A 86 -17.34 -18.73 6.01
N ASP A 87 -17.43 -17.96 4.91
CA ASP A 87 -17.80 -18.45 3.57
C ASP A 87 -16.73 -18.12 2.53
N ILE A 88 -15.54 -18.70 2.69
CA ILE A 88 -14.39 -18.37 1.83
C ILE A 88 -14.57 -18.86 0.38
N GLU A 89 -15.30 -19.95 0.20
CA GLU A 89 -15.43 -20.68 -1.06
C GLU A 89 -16.29 -19.97 -2.09
N ASN A 90 -17.41 -19.42 -1.64
CA ASN A 90 -18.43 -18.88 -2.53
C ASN A 90 -18.25 -17.38 -2.79
N GLN A 91 -17.19 -16.78 -2.25
CA GLN A 91 -16.89 -15.37 -2.40
C GLN A 91 -16.01 -15.07 -3.62
N ARG A 92 -16.28 -13.89 -4.19
CA ARG A 92 -15.45 -13.28 -5.23
C ARG A 92 -14.73 -12.09 -4.64
N TRP A 93 -13.44 -12.28 -4.41
CA TRP A 93 -12.60 -11.38 -3.63
C TRP A 93 -12.21 -10.14 -4.40
N VAL A 94 -12.22 -9.01 -3.72
CA VAL A 94 -11.74 -7.72 -4.23
C VAL A 94 -10.87 -7.07 -3.15
N VAL A 95 -9.71 -6.54 -3.53
CA VAL A 95 -8.90 -5.74 -2.60
C VAL A 95 -9.62 -4.42 -2.32
N SER A 96 -9.73 -4.05 -1.04
CA SER A 96 -10.32 -2.78 -0.64
C SER A 96 -9.63 -1.62 -1.37
N PRO A 97 -10.38 -0.64 -1.93
CA PRO A 97 -9.80 0.57 -2.49
C PRO A 97 -9.00 1.40 -1.47
N ALA A 98 -9.21 1.14 -0.18
CA ALA A 98 -8.47 1.75 0.92
C ALA A 98 -7.31 0.88 1.41
N ALA A 99 -6.80 -0.06 0.59
CA ALA A 99 -5.64 -0.88 0.87
C ALA A 99 -4.57 -0.68 -0.20
N PHE A 100 -3.42 -0.18 0.22
CA PHE A 100 -2.27 0.16 -0.62
C PHE A 100 -1.12 -0.78 -0.28
N LEU A 101 -0.58 -1.43 -1.31
CA LEU A 101 0.55 -2.36 -1.21
C LEU A 101 1.73 -1.75 -1.96
N ASP A 102 2.91 -1.74 -1.33
CA ASP A 102 4.16 -1.38 -1.98
C ASP A 102 5.32 -2.18 -1.37
N GLN A 103 6.49 -2.12 -2.01
CA GLN A 103 7.72 -2.77 -1.59
C GLN A 103 8.83 -1.75 -1.31
N PHE A 104 9.62 -2.03 -0.28
CA PHE A 104 10.67 -1.13 0.21
C PHE A 104 11.96 -1.89 0.48
N HIS A 105 13.10 -1.35 0.06
CA HIS A 105 14.42 -1.89 0.41
C HIS A 105 15.04 -1.16 1.61
N TYR A 106 14.42 -0.09 2.09
CA TYR A 106 14.78 0.56 3.34
C TYR A 106 13.73 0.27 4.40
N PRO A 107 14.10 0.24 5.70
CA PRO A 107 13.19 -0.05 6.81
C PRO A 107 12.27 1.14 7.13
N VAL A 108 11.48 1.58 6.15
CA VAL A 108 10.67 2.80 6.19
C VAL A 108 9.66 2.83 7.34
N THR A 109 9.23 1.67 7.81
CA THR A 109 8.26 1.52 8.91
C THR A 109 8.85 1.83 10.30
N THR A 110 10.17 1.74 10.45
CA THR A 110 10.86 1.97 11.74
C THR A 110 11.59 3.31 11.78
N LEU A 111 11.63 4.05 10.67
CA LEU A 111 12.35 5.31 10.59
C LEU A 111 11.60 6.45 11.26
N ASP A 112 12.34 7.23 12.03
CA ASP A 112 11.88 8.48 12.62
C ASP A 112 12.82 9.64 12.25
N SER A 113 12.54 10.83 12.79
CA SER A 113 13.34 12.04 12.54
C SER A 113 14.77 11.97 13.09
N SER A 114 15.03 11.10 14.07
CA SER A 114 16.31 10.94 14.76
C SER A 114 17.14 9.76 14.26
N SER A 115 16.55 8.87 13.48
CA SER A 115 17.22 7.66 13.00
C SER A 115 18.39 8.01 12.09
N GLU A 116 19.50 7.28 12.18
CA GLU A 116 20.56 7.40 11.17
C GLU A 116 20.06 6.94 9.79
N ASN A 117 20.81 7.22 8.72
CA ASN A 117 20.45 6.73 7.40
C ASN A 117 20.73 5.22 7.32
N PRO A 118 19.69 4.37 7.19
CA PRO A 118 19.89 2.93 7.13
C PRO A 118 20.54 2.51 5.82
N ALA A 119 21.24 1.38 5.86
CA ALA A 119 21.67 0.70 4.65
C ALA A 119 20.48 0.10 3.91
N ARG A 120 20.59 0.00 2.58
CA ARG A 120 19.65 -0.74 1.74
C ARG A 120 19.69 -2.22 2.12
N GLN A 121 18.53 -2.84 2.31
CA GLN A 121 18.38 -4.26 2.55
C GLN A 121 18.52 -5.06 1.24
N GLU A 122 19.00 -6.30 1.35
CA GLU A 122 19.10 -7.22 0.20
C GLU A 122 17.73 -7.67 -0.28
N HIS A 123 16.84 -8.02 0.65
CA HIS A 123 15.47 -8.43 0.38
C HIS A 123 14.50 -7.29 0.71
N PRO A 124 13.51 -7.01 -0.17
CA PRO A 124 12.53 -5.98 0.11
C PRO A 124 11.52 -6.44 1.17
N GLN A 125 10.97 -5.46 1.89
CA GLN A 125 9.79 -5.61 2.73
C GLN A 125 8.55 -5.25 1.94
N PHE A 126 7.51 -6.08 2.03
CA PHE A 126 6.21 -5.80 1.42
C PHE A 126 5.30 -5.20 2.48
N ILE A 127 4.89 -3.96 2.31
CA ILE A 127 4.09 -3.24 3.30
C ILE A 127 2.69 -2.99 2.74
N LEU A 128 1.70 -3.36 3.53
CA LEU A 128 0.29 -3.06 3.30
C LEU A 128 -0.15 -1.97 4.28
N VAL A 129 -0.61 -0.85 3.74
CA VAL A 129 -1.27 0.21 4.51
C VAL A 129 -2.73 0.23 4.14
N TYR A 130 -3.61 0.05 5.12
CA TYR A 130 -5.04 -0.07 4.82
C TYR A 130 -5.93 0.55 5.88
N ARG A 131 -7.11 1.00 5.46
CA ARG A 131 -8.17 1.45 6.35
C ARG A 131 -9.31 0.40 6.36
N PRO A 132 -9.57 -0.26 7.50
CA PRO A 132 -10.67 -1.22 7.61
C PRO A 132 -12.00 -0.56 7.22
N HIS A 133 -12.76 -1.19 6.33
CA HIS A 133 -14.16 -0.81 6.08
C HIS A 133 -14.97 -1.10 7.34
N VAL A 134 -15.69 -0.15 7.93
CA VAL A 134 -16.51 -0.38 9.14
C VAL A 134 -17.97 -0.11 8.81
N ASP A 135 -18.88 -0.94 9.35
CA ASP A 135 -20.32 -0.87 9.03
C ASP A 135 -21.03 0.29 9.74
N THR A 136 -20.42 0.85 10.78
CA THR A 136 -20.91 2.02 11.51
C THR A 136 -20.30 3.29 10.94
N GLY A 137 -21.02 4.43 11.00
CA GLY A 137 -20.60 5.73 10.43
C GLY A 137 -19.29 6.34 10.98
N ASN A 138 -18.47 5.56 11.67
CA ASN A 138 -17.10 5.90 12.02
C ASN A 138 -16.19 5.63 10.82
N VAL A 139 -15.09 6.37 10.73
CA VAL A 139 -13.99 6.05 9.81
C VAL A 139 -13.01 5.17 10.58
N GLY A 140 -12.68 3.99 10.06
CA GLY A 140 -11.67 3.12 10.66
C GLY A 140 -10.30 3.83 10.72
N SER A 141 -9.47 3.50 11.70
CA SER A 141 -8.08 3.98 11.72
C SER A 141 -7.23 3.23 10.70
N VAL A 142 -6.31 3.92 10.03
CA VAL A 142 -5.33 3.28 9.14
C VAL A 142 -4.45 2.32 9.93
N GLN A 143 -4.15 1.18 9.34
CA GLN A 143 -3.37 0.08 9.89
C GLN A 143 -2.25 -0.31 8.93
N PHE A 144 -1.19 -0.91 9.48
CA PHE A 144 0.02 -1.27 8.76
C PHE A 144 0.32 -2.75 8.97
N LEU A 145 0.70 -3.46 7.91
CA LEU A 145 1.11 -4.87 7.97
C LEU A 145 2.33 -5.08 7.07
N GLU A 146 3.34 -5.76 7.60
CA GLU A 146 4.37 -6.38 6.79
C GLU A 146 3.86 -7.73 6.29
N LEU A 147 3.98 -7.97 4.99
CA LEU A 147 3.44 -9.13 4.30
C LEU A 147 4.55 -10.11 3.91
N THR A 148 4.19 -11.39 3.87
CA THR A 148 5.02 -12.38 3.19
C THR A 148 4.95 -12.16 1.67
N PRO A 149 5.95 -12.63 0.91
CA PRO A 149 5.93 -12.55 -0.55
C PRO A 149 4.68 -13.19 -1.18
N LEU A 150 4.22 -14.33 -0.65
CA LEU A 150 3.01 -15.00 -1.13
C LEU A 150 1.78 -14.09 -0.98
N THR A 151 1.63 -13.45 0.17
CA THR A 151 0.48 -12.57 0.44
C THR A 151 0.51 -11.32 -0.44
N ALA A 152 1.70 -10.76 -0.69
CA ALA A 152 1.87 -9.62 -1.60
C ALA A 152 1.45 -9.98 -3.04
N VAL A 153 1.94 -11.12 -3.56
CA VAL A 153 1.59 -11.61 -4.90
C VAL A 153 0.09 -11.88 -5.02
N LEU A 154 -0.54 -12.45 -3.98
CA LEU A 154 -1.99 -12.67 -3.95
C LEU A 154 -2.77 -11.35 -4.09
N LEU A 155 -2.38 -10.32 -3.33
CA LEU A 155 -3.05 -9.02 -3.38
C LEU A 155 -2.86 -8.34 -4.74
N GLU A 156 -1.64 -8.37 -5.28
CA GLU A 156 -1.36 -7.81 -6.61
C GLU A 156 -2.20 -8.51 -7.69
N LEU A 157 -2.29 -9.85 -7.63
CA LEU A 157 -3.14 -10.62 -8.54
C LEU A 157 -4.61 -10.20 -8.46
N LEU A 158 -5.14 -9.98 -7.26
CA LEU A 158 -6.51 -9.54 -7.05
C LEU A 158 -6.73 -8.07 -7.45
N GLN A 159 -5.72 -7.21 -7.38
CA GLN A 159 -5.79 -5.84 -7.89
C GLN A 159 -5.84 -5.81 -9.41
N GLN A 160 -5.01 -6.62 -10.07
CA GLN A 160 -4.97 -6.73 -11.54
C GLN A 160 -6.20 -7.46 -12.11
N THR A 161 -6.63 -8.51 -11.42
CA THR A 161 -7.80 -9.33 -11.79
C THR A 161 -8.72 -9.48 -10.58
N PRO A 162 -9.64 -8.52 -10.35
CA PRO A 162 -10.56 -8.59 -9.23
C PRO A 162 -11.64 -9.66 -9.41
N LYS A 163 -12.39 -9.93 -8.34
CA LYS A 163 -13.54 -10.85 -8.30
C LYS A 163 -13.20 -12.31 -8.57
N GLN A 164 -11.99 -12.73 -8.19
CA GLN A 164 -11.58 -14.13 -8.28
C GLN A 164 -12.13 -14.93 -7.09
N SER A 165 -12.50 -16.18 -7.33
CA SER A 165 -12.79 -17.19 -6.31
C SER A 165 -11.50 -17.85 -5.79
N LEU A 166 -11.56 -18.55 -4.66
CA LEU A 166 -10.42 -19.33 -4.14
C LEU A 166 -9.84 -20.28 -5.21
N ARG A 167 -10.71 -20.98 -5.94
CA ARG A 167 -10.29 -21.89 -7.01
C ARG A 167 -9.55 -21.18 -8.14
N GLU A 168 -10.05 -20.02 -8.58
CA GLU A 168 -9.40 -19.22 -9.63
C GLU A 168 -8.03 -18.71 -9.17
N LEU A 169 -7.90 -18.31 -7.91
CA LEU A 169 -6.64 -17.90 -7.30
C LEU A 169 -5.63 -19.06 -7.24
N LEU A 170 -6.05 -20.25 -6.82
CA LEU A 170 -5.19 -21.43 -6.78
C LEU A 170 -4.65 -21.79 -8.16
N MET A 171 -5.51 -21.80 -9.18
CA MET A 171 -5.09 -22.08 -10.56
C MET A 171 -4.05 -21.08 -11.09
N ARG A 172 -4.11 -19.82 -10.64
CA ARG A 172 -3.18 -18.76 -11.06
C ARG A 172 -1.88 -18.76 -10.26
N LEU A 173 -1.92 -19.07 -8.97
CA LEU A 173 -0.77 -19.01 -8.08
C LEU A 173 0.08 -20.28 -8.10
N GLN A 174 -0.53 -21.46 -8.32
CA GLN A 174 0.20 -22.73 -8.34
C GLN A 174 1.38 -22.74 -9.34
N PRO A 175 1.22 -22.25 -10.59
CA PRO A 175 2.34 -22.22 -11.55
C PRO A 175 3.46 -21.23 -11.16
N LEU A 176 3.14 -20.20 -10.37
CA LEU A 176 4.11 -19.20 -9.91
C LEU A 176 4.92 -19.70 -8.70
N LEU A 177 4.43 -20.73 -8.01
CA LEU A 177 5.01 -21.28 -6.79
C LEU A 177 5.15 -22.81 -6.90
N PRO A 178 5.90 -23.33 -7.89
CA PRO A 178 6.03 -24.77 -8.13
C PRO A 178 6.66 -25.53 -6.94
N GLN A 179 7.33 -24.83 -6.04
CA GLN A 179 7.91 -25.39 -4.83
C GLN A 179 6.89 -25.68 -3.71
N LEU A 180 5.65 -25.20 -3.82
CA LEU A 180 4.59 -25.45 -2.84
C LEU A 180 3.63 -26.52 -3.34
N GLU A 181 3.39 -27.53 -2.51
CA GLU A 181 2.37 -28.54 -2.75
C GLU A 181 0.97 -27.90 -2.76
N SER A 182 0.08 -28.41 -3.61
CA SER A 182 -1.25 -27.81 -3.81
C SER A 182 -2.10 -27.73 -2.55
N GLU A 183 -2.05 -28.74 -1.69
CA GLU A 183 -2.77 -28.72 -0.41
C GLU A 183 -2.24 -27.65 0.54
N GLN A 184 -0.91 -27.44 0.57
CA GLN A 184 -0.28 -26.41 1.40
C GLN A 184 -0.64 -25.00 0.91
N LEU A 185 -0.59 -24.80 -0.41
CA LEU A 185 -0.97 -23.53 -1.03
C LEU A 185 -2.44 -23.23 -0.75
N GLU A 186 -3.33 -24.21 -0.91
CA GLU A 186 -4.76 -24.07 -0.61
C GLU A 186 -5.01 -23.69 0.85
N GLN A 187 -4.41 -24.40 1.80
CA GLN A 187 -4.53 -24.08 3.22
C GLN A 187 -4.02 -22.67 3.53
N GLY A 188 -2.87 -22.29 2.97
CA GLY A 188 -2.29 -20.95 3.13
C GLY A 188 -3.21 -19.86 2.58
N LEU A 189 -3.75 -20.04 1.37
CA LEU A 189 -4.71 -19.08 0.79
C LEU A 189 -5.95 -18.93 1.66
N ARG A 190 -6.54 -20.04 2.13
CA ARG A 190 -7.72 -19.98 3.01
C ARG A 190 -7.44 -19.16 4.26
N GLN A 191 -6.29 -19.36 4.89
CA GLN A 191 -5.90 -18.59 6.07
C GLN A 191 -5.75 -17.10 5.76
N ILE A 192 -5.08 -16.75 4.65
CA ILE A 192 -4.91 -15.36 4.22
C ILE A 192 -6.26 -14.71 3.92
N LEU A 193 -7.12 -15.36 3.14
CA LEU A 193 -8.45 -14.85 2.78
C LEU A 193 -9.31 -14.63 4.03
N THR A 194 -9.31 -15.55 4.98
CA THR A 194 -10.03 -15.42 6.25
C THR A 194 -9.52 -14.25 7.09
N ASP A 195 -8.20 -14.13 7.28
CA ASP A 195 -7.61 -13.02 8.04
C ASP A 195 -7.91 -11.67 7.38
N PHE A 196 -7.76 -11.59 6.06
CA PHE A 196 -7.95 -10.34 5.32
C PHE A 196 -9.43 -9.95 5.16
N ALA A 197 -10.34 -10.92 5.14
CA ALA A 197 -11.77 -10.67 5.30
C ALA A 197 -12.07 -10.05 6.68
N ALA A 198 -11.52 -10.64 7.75
CA ALA A 198 -11.72 -10.14 9.11
C ALA A 198 -11.18 -8.71 9.31
N ARG A 199 -10.06 -8.39 8.66
CA ARG A 199 -9.44 -7.05 8.65
C ARG A 199 -10.10 -6.08 7.67
N SER A 200 -11.01 -6.54 6.81
CA SER A 200 -11.59 -5.74 5.72
C SER A 200 -10.55 -5.19 4.74
N VAL A 201 -9.44 -5.90 4.58
CA VAL A 201 -8.49 -5.73 3.47
C VAL A 201 -9.10 -6.29 2.19
N LEU A 202 -9.80 -7.43 2.31
CA LEU A 202 -10.58 -8.02 1.23
C LEU A 202 -12.08 -7.78 1.47
N LEU A 203 -12.75 -7.38 0.40
CA LEU A 203 -14.17 -7.10 0.33
C LEU A 203 -14.80 -8.00 -0.74
N VAL A 204 -16.13 -7.99 -0.78
CA VAL A 204 -16.91 -8.58 -1.87
C VAL A 204 -17.84 -7.52 -2.46
N LYS A 205 -18.13 -7.65 -3.75
CA LYS A 205 -19.16 -6.84 -4.38
C LYS A 205 -20.54 -7.42 -4.01
N ALA A 206 -21.45 -6.56 -3.56
CA ALA A 206 -22.85 -6.88 -3.29
C ALA A 206 -23.58 -7.32 -4.57
#